data_AF-A0A7K1A5P9-F1
#
_entry.id   AF-A0A7K1A5P9-F1
#
_cell.length_a   1.000
_cell.length_b   1.000
_cell.length_c   1.000
_cell.angle_alpha   90.00
_cell.angle_beta   90.00
_cell.angle_gamma   90.00
#
_symmetry.space_group_name_H-M   'P 1'
#
loop_
_entity.id
_entity.type
_entity.pdbx_description
1 polymer ?
#
loop_
_entity_poly.entity_id
_entity_poly.type
_entity_poly.pdbx_seq_one_letter_code
_entity_poly.pdbx_strand_id
1 'polypeptide(L)'
;MPVLAFLPLWAVIYIGGLSPASNGAPSQLATGGTIFAANCAGCHGAGGGGGVGRVMTGGALVATFPDIIGQLDFVWLGSNGIGPAGTPYGDPAREGGQHKTLSYNGNPMPNFNKTLSQAQLLAVVRYEWETLSGGKTTVDATGNITYADGKPMLNAAGELITPEGTPLLDANGKLTIQPNWTTPVGSKS
;
A
#
# COMPACT_ATOMS: atom_id res chain seq x y z
N MET A 1 9.08 60.90 -15.81
CA MET A 1 8.71 60.16 -14.60
C MET A 1 8.66 58.67 -14.95
N PRO A 2 9.71 57.87 -14.73
CA PRO A 2 9.63 56.44 -15.03
C PRO A 2 8.89 55.73 -13.88
N VAL A 3 7.78 55.08 -14.22
CA VAL A 3 7.06 54.16 -13.35
C VAL A 3 7.78 52.82 -13.44
N LEU A 4 8.55 52.45 -12.41
CA LEU A 4 9.11 51.11 -12.29
C LEU A 4 8.68 50.48 -10.96
N ALA A 5 7.65 49.65 -11.10
CA ALA A 5 7.36 48.42 -10.35
C ALA A 5 8.07 48.24 -8.99
N PHE A 6 7.43 48.74 -7.92
CA PHE A 6 7.57 48.14 -6.59
C PHE A 6 6.43 47.14 -6.40
N LEU A 7 6.63 45.89 -6.82
CA LEU A 7 5.83 44.80 -6.28
C LEU A 7 6.09 44.75 -4.78
N PRO A 8 5.05 44.82 -3.94
CA PRO A 8 5.26 44.99 -2.53
C PRO A 8 5.73 43.64 -1.95
N LEU A 9 6.88 43.69 -1.27
CA LEU A 9 7.68 42.54 -0.80
C LEU A 9 6.91 41.51 0.05
N TRP A 10 5.69 41.82 0.49
CA TRP A 10 4.79 40.90 1.19
C TRP A 10 4.22 39.78 0.32
N ALA A 11 4.19 39.95 -1.01
CA ALA A 11 3.71 38.91 -1.93
C ALA A 11 4.58 37.63 -1.89
N VAL A 12 5.87 37.77 -1.58
CA VAL A 12 6.80 36.63 -1.45
C VAL A 12 6.54 35.82 -0.17
N ILE A 13 6.07 36.49 0.89
CA ILE A 13 5.72 35.86 2.18
C ILE A 13 4.44 35.01 2.04
N TYR A 14 3.52 35.39 1.13
CA TYR A 14 2.27 34.66 0.94
C TYR A 14 2.42 33.36 0.13
N ILE A 15 3.39 33.31 -0.79
CA ILE A 15 3.59 32.14 -1.67
C ILE A 15 4.34 31.00 -0.96
N GLY A 16 5.15 31.32 0.07
CA GLY A 16 5.90 30.32 0.84
C GLY A 16 5.09 29.57 1.92
N GLY A 17 3.85 30.00 2.20
CA GLY A 17 3.00 29.45 3.27
C GLY A 17 1.88 28.51 2.81
N LEU A 18 1.68 28.34 1.49
CA LEU A 18 0.64 27.48 0.92
C LEU A 18 1.10 26.03 0.78
N SER A 19 1.86 25.52 1.76
CA SER A 19 1.81 24.08 2.01
C SER A 19 0.35 23.78 2.39
N PRO A 20 -0.36 22.86 1.72
CA PRO A 20 -1.63 22.41 2.24
C PRO A 20 -1.31 21.72 3.56
N ALA A 21 -1.47 22.43 4.68
CA ALA A 21 -1.68 21.78 5.95
C ALA A 21 -2.86 20.84 5.74
N SER A 22 -2.67 19.55 6.03
CA SER A 22 -3.77 18.57 5.99
C SER A 22 -4.97 19.20 6.69
N ASN A 23 -6.08 19.40 5.97
CA ASN A 23 -7.28 20.10 6.45
C ASN A 23 -8.04 19.31 7.55
N GLY A 24 -7.33 18.80 8.57
CA GLY A 24 -7.84 17.88 9.59
C GLY A 24 -8.15 16.47 9.08
N ALA A 25 -8.05 16.21 7.77
CA ALA A 25 -8.24 14.87 7.21
C ALA A 25 -7.14 13.92 7.70
N PRO A 26 -7.47 12.67 8.10
CA PRO A 26 -6.47 11.68 8.48
C PRO A 26 -5.46 11.45 7.35
N SER A 27 -4.19 11.24 7.69
CA SER A 27 -3.20 10.82 6.71
C SER A 27 -3.59 9.46 6.11
N GLN A 28 -3.05 9.14 4.93
CA GLN A 28 -3.25 7.84 4.31
C GLN A 28 -2.82 6.70 5.25
N LEU A 29 -1.71 6.86 5.98
CA LEU A 29 -1.26 5.87 6.96
C LEU A 29 -2.24 5.71 8.14
N ALA A 30 -2.76 6.81 8.69
CA ALA A 30 -3.76 6.77 9.77
C ALA A 30 -5.08 6.13 9.32
N THR A 31 -5.49 6.41 8.08
CA THR A 31 -6.63 5.75 7.44
C THR A 31 -6.42 4.24 7.35
N GLY A 32 -5.22 3.81 6.95
CA GLY A 32 -4.83 2.40 6.92
C GLY A 32 -4.96 1.71 8.28
N GLY A 33 -4.49 2.36 9.35
CA GLY A 33 -4.62 1.83 10.71
C GLY A 33 -6.08 1.63 11.15
N THR A 34 -6.96 2.56 10.78
CA THR A 34 -8.40 2.46 11.07
C THR A 34 -9.03 1.28 10.33
N ILE A 35 -8.68 1.10 9.05
CA ILE A 35 -9.18 -0.01 8.22
C ILE A 35 -8.66 -1.35 8.76
N PHE A 36 -7.38 -1.42 9.14
CA PHE A 36 -6.79 -2.62 9.72
C PHE A 36 -7.52 -3.05 10.98
N ALA A 37 -7.79 -2.11 11.90
CA ALA A 37 -8.51 -2.38 13.13
C ALA A 37 -9.93 -2.92 12.89
N ALA A 38 -10.62 -2.39 11.88
CA ALA A 38 -11.99 -2.79 11.54
C ALA A 38 -12.09 -4.12 10.79
N ASN A 39 -11.12 -4.45 9.93
CA ASN A 39 -11.26 -5.54 8.95
C ASN A 39 -10.23 -6.67 9.11
N CYS A 40 -9.04 -6.38 9.63
CA CYS A 40 -7.91 -7.31 9.62
C CYS A 40 -7.56 -7.85 11.02
N ALA A 41 -7.66 -6.98 12.03
CA ALA A 41 -7.21 -7.24 13.40
C ALA A 41 -7.90 -8.44 14.07
N GLY A 42 -9.14 -8.76 13.69
CA GLY A 42 -9.86 -9.91 14.24
C GLY A 42 -9.18 -11.26 13.94
N CYS A 43 -8.51 -11.38 12.80
CA CYS A 43 -7.81 -12.60 12.40
C CYS A 43 -6.30 -12.50 12.62
N HIS A 44 -5.71 -11.35 12.32
CA HIS A 44 -4.26 -11.13 12.36
C HIS A 44 -3.77 -10.53 13.69
N GLY A 45 -4.66 -10.27 14.64
CA GLY A 45 -4.36 -9.62 15.91
C GLY A 45 -4.24 -8.09 15.78
N ALA A 46 -4.55 -7.36 16.85
CA ALA A 46 -4.55 -5.89 16.86
C ALA A 46 -3.19 -5.26 16.46
N GLY A 47 -2.09 -5.94 16.78
CA GLY A 47 -0.73 -5.53 16.38
C GLY A 47 -0.14 -6.35 15.25
N GLY A 48 -0.93 -7.14 14.49
CA GLY A 48 -0.42 -8.01 13.44
C GLY A 48 0.34 -9.25 13.92
N GLY A 49 0.25 -9.58 15.21
CA GLY A 49 0.95 -10.72 15.84
C GLY A 49 0.50 -12.10 15.37
N GLY A 50 -0.55 -12.18 14.56
CA GLY A 50 -1.16 -13.41 14.07
C GLY A 50 -2.24 -13.96 15.00
N GLY A 51 -2.78 -15.13 14.62
CA GLY A 51 -3.86 -15.80 15.31
C GLY A 51 -4.53 -16.78 14.36
N VAL A 52 -5.76 -16.45 13.92
CA VAL A 52 -6.41 -17.17 12.81
C VAL A 52 -5.68 -16.90 11.50
N GLY A 53 -5.23 -15.66 11.30
CA GLY A 53 -4.37 -15.25 10.20
C GLY A 53 -2.89 -15.38 10.55
N ARG A 54 -2.04 -15.43 9.52
CA ARG A 54 -0.58 -15.44 9.69
C ARG A 54 -0.09 -14.16 10.37
N VAL A 55 1.03 -14.26 11.08
CA VAL A 55 1.75 -13.11 11.62
C VAL A 55 2.24 -12.19 10.49
N MET A 56 2.16 -10.88 10.73
CA MET A 56 2.61 -9.83 9.81
C MET A 56 3.81 -9.05 10.37
N THR A 57 4.13 -9.22 11.65
CA THR A 57 5.18 -8.47 12.33
C THR A 57 6.59 -9.00 12.06
N GLY A 58 7.60 -8.20 12.43
CA GLY A 58 9.00 -8.63 12.45
C GLY A 58 9.56 -8.94 11.06
N GLY A 59 9.08 -8.25 10.02
CA GLY A 59 9.49 -8.48 8.64
C GLY A 59 8.79 -9.67 7.96
N ALA A 60 7.95 -10.42 8.65
CA ALA A 60 7.32 -11.62 8.07
C ALA A 60 6.46 -11.31 6.83
N LEU A 61 5.72 -10.20 6.87
CA LEU A 61 4.90 -9.75 5.75
C LEU A 61 5.76 -9.27 4.58
N VAL A 62 6.74 -8.40 4.84
CA VAL A 62 7.67 -7.89 3.81
C VAL A 62 8.52 -9.02 3.19
N ALA A 63 8.85 -10.06 3.96
CA ALA A 63 9.51 -11.24 3.40
C ALA A 63 8.59 -12.04 2.45
N THR A 64 7.27 -12.02 2.67
CA THR A 64 6.31 -12.64 1.74
C THR A 64 6.02 -11.74 0.54
N PHE A 65 5.90 -10.44 0.77
CA PHE A 65 5.65 -9.45 -0.26
C PHE A 65 6.71 -8.37 -0.14
N PRO A 66 7.87 -8.50 -0.81
CA PRO A 66 8.90 -7.46 -0.84
C PRO A 66 8.54 -6.29 -1.76
N ASP A 67 7.50 -6.44 -2.58
CA ASP A 67 6.84 -5.38 -3.33
C ASP A 67 5.36 -5.28 -2.91
N ILE A 68 4.93 -4.05 -2.62
CA ILE A 68 3.60 -3.75 -2.12
C ILE A 68 2.52 -4.15 -3.13
N ILE A 69 2.84 -4.12 -4.43
CA ILE A 69 1.93 -4.54 -5.51
C ILE A 69 1.51 -6.00 -5.33
N GLY A 70 2.43 -6.87 -4.92
CA GLY A 70 2.13 -8.28 -4.66
C GLY A 70 1.19 -8.48 -3.49
N GLN A 71 1.28 -7.62 -2.47
CA GLN A 71 0.33 -7.65 -1.35
C GLN A 71 -1.04 -7.08 -1.72
N LEU A 72 -1.09 -6.01 -2.52
CA LEU A 72 -2.35 -5.45 -3.03
C LEU A 72 -3.17 -6.54 -3.74
N ASP A 73 -2.54 -7.32 -4.61
CA ASP A 73 -3.19 -8.43 -5.32
C ASP A 73 -3.75 -9.48 -4.35
N PHE A 74 -2.94 -9.91 -3.38
CA PHE A 74 -3.34 -10.93 -2.41
C PHE A 74 -4.51 -10.49 -1.52
N VAL A 75 -4.47 -9.26 -1.00
CA VAL A 75 -5.55 -8.71 -0.16
C VAL A 75 -6.81 -8.46 -0.99
N TRP A 76 -6.66 -7.98 -2.23
CA TRP A 76 -7.79 -7.69 -3.11
C TRP A 76 -8.56 -8.96 -3.49
N LEU A 77 -7.85 -10.00 -3.90
CA LEU A 77 -8.41 -11.26 -4.39
C LEU A 77 -8.73 -12.27 -3.28
N GLY A 78 -8.10 -12.13 -2.11
CA GLY A 78 -8.11 -13.16 -1.07
C GLY A 78 -7.46 -14.46 -1.53
N SER A 79 -7.28 -15.43 -0.62
CA SER A 79 -6.56 -16.66 -0.96
C SER A 79 -7.27 -17.49 -2.04
N ASN A 80 -8.60 -17.45 -2.10
CA ASN A 80 -9.37 -18.20 -3.10
C ASN A 80 -9.31 -17.56 -4.49
N GLY A 81 -9.14 -16.24 -4.58
CA GLY A 81 -8.98 -15.56 -5.85
C GLY A 81 -7.60 -15.78 -6.47
N ILE A 82 -6.58 -16.05 -5.64
CA ILE A 82 -5.24 -16.44 -6.09
C ILE A 82 -5.24 -17.82 -6.76
N GLY A 83 -5.98 -18.77 -6.21
CA GLY A 83 -6.10 -20.10 -6.81
C GLY A 83 -6.57 -21.19 -5.84
N PRO A 84 -6.67 -22.45 -6.33
CA PRO A 84 -7.03 -23.60 -5.51
C PRO A 84 -6.02 -23.82 -4.37
N ALA A 85 -6.39 -24.61 -3.37
CA ALA A 85 -5.51 -24.95 -2.25
C ALA A 85 -4.15 -25.46 -2.73
N GLY A 86 -3.07 -24.91 -2.19
CA GLY A 86 -1.71 -25.24 -2.60
C GLY A 86 -1.09 -24.32 -3.66
N THR A 87 -1.86 -23.39 -4.25
CA THR A 87 -1.31 -22.39 -5.18
C THR A 87 -0.31 -21.49 -4.46
N PRO A 88 0.93 -21.35 -4.96
CA PRO A 88 1.95 -20.48 -4.36
C PRO A 88 1.61 -19.00 -4.55
N TYR A 89 2.00 -18.18 -3.58
CA TYR A 89 1.91 -16.72 -3.65
C TYR A 89 3.06 -16.04 -2.91
N GLY A 90 3.24 -14.74 -3.18
CA GLY A 90 4.35 -13.94 -2.65
C GLY A 90 5.66 -14.21 -3.39
N ASP A 91 6.77 -13.75 -2.81
CA ASP A 91 8.10 -13.83 -3.40
C ASP A 91 8.54 -15.29 -3.65
N PRO A 92 8.81 -15.69 -4.91
CA PRO A 92 9.42 -16.99 -5.25
C PRO A 92 10.72 -17.29 -4.52
N ALA A 93 11.50 -16.26 -4.16
CA ALA A 93 12.78 -16.36 -3.47
C ALA A 93 12.66 -16.28 -1.94
N ARG A 94 11.44 -16.19 -1.39
CA ARG A 94 11.22 -16.10 0.06
C ARG A 94 11.95 -17.21 0.82
N GLU A 95 12.69 -16.84 1.86
CA GLU A 95 13.32 -17.81 2.76
C GLU A 95 12.28 -18.75 3.40
N GLY A 96 12.54 -20.06 3.35
CA GLY A 96 11.57 -21.09 3.75
C GLY A 96 10.48 -21.37 2.70
N GLY A 97 10.58 -20.76 1.51
CA GLY A 97 9.69 -20.96 0.38
C GLY A 97 8.45 -20.07 0.39
N GLN A 98 7.79 -20.01 -0.77
CA GLN A 98 6.51 -19.33 -0.92
C GLN A 98 5.45 -19.92 0.00
N HIS A 99 4.62 -19.03 0.53
CA HIS A 99 3.36 -19.46 1.12
C HIS A 99 2.44 -20.01 0.04
N LYS A 100 1.49 -20.86 0.46
CA LYS A 100 0.49 -21.45 -0.43
C LYS A 100 -0.91 -21.16 0.09
N THR A 101 -1.89 -21.04 -0.78
CA THR A 101 -3.31 -20.87 -0.41
C THR A 101 -3.75 -22.01 0.54
N LEU A 102 -4.49 -21.64 1.59
CA LEU A 102 -5.00 -22.53 2.65
C LEU A 102 -3.91 -23.28 3.47
N SER A 103 -2.62 -23.02 3.26
CA SER A 103 -1.52 -23.77 3.91
C SER A 103 -1.28 -23.45 5.38
N TYR A 104 -1.93 -22.44 5.95
CA TYR A 104 -1.68 -22.06 7.35
C TYR A 104 -2.48 -22.94 8.31
N ASN A 105 -3.80 -22.99 8.12
CA ASN A 105 -4.73 -23.71 8.98
C ASN A 105 -6.00 -24.13 8.22
N GLY A 106 -5.97 -24.17 6.89
CA GLY A 106 -7.12 -24.49 6.04
C GLY A 106 -8.12 -23.35 5.87
N ASN A 107 -8.09 -22.29 6.70
CA ASN A 107 -9.01 -21.17 6.56
C ASN A 107 -8.57 -20.25 5.41
N PRO A 108 -9.49 -19.83 4.53
CA PRO A 108 -9.16 -18.89 3.48
C PRO A 108 -9.01 -17.47 4.04
N MET A 109 -8.08 -16.71 3.49
CA MET A 109 -8.11 -15.26 3.65
C MET A 109 -9.22 -14.70 2.75
N PRO A 110 -10.17 -13.91 3.29
CA PRO A 110 -11.24 -13.35 2.49
C PRO A 110 -10.71 -12.35 1.46
N ASN A 111 -11.52 -12.06 0.46
CA ASN A 111 -11.24 -11.01 -0.51
C ASN A 111 -11.84 -9.67 -0.05
N PHE A 112 -11.28 -8.57 -0.56
CA PHE A 112 -11.73 -7.23 -0.19
C PHE A 112 -12.14 -6.38 -1.39
N ASN A 113 -12.12 -6.94 -2.60
CA ASN A 113 -12.51 -6.27 -3.85
C ASN A 113 -13.96 -5.76 -3.92
N LYS A 114 -14.82 -6.15 -2.98
CA LYS A 114 -16.21 -5.68 -2.86
C LYS A 114 -16.47 -4.83 -1.61
N THR A 115 -15.49 -4.69 -0.73
CA THR A 115 -15.66 -4.08 0.59
C THR A 115 -14.78 -2.86 0.78
N LEU A 116 -13.60 -2.84 0.16
CA LEU A 116 -12.69 -1.71 0.19
C LEU A 116 -12.62 -1.04 -1.19
N SER A 117 -12.51 0.28 -1.21
CA SER A 117 -12.03 0.99 -2.39
C SER A 117 -10.54 0.71 -2.61
N GLN A 118 -10.03 0.96 -3.82
CA GLN A 118 -8.61 0.77 -4.12
C GLN A 118 -7.71 1.73 -3.31
N ALA A 119 -8.18 2.95 -3.04
CA ALA A 119 -7.49 3.88 -2.12
C ALA A 119 -7.45 3.36 -0.68
N GLN A 120 -8.54 2.75 -0.19
CA GLN A 120 -8.59 2.13 1.14
C GLN A 120 -7.68 0.89 1.23
N LEU A 121 -7.66 0.06 0.18
CA LEU A 121 -6.74 -1.06 0.03
C LEU A 121 -5.29 -0.58 0.14
N LEU A 122 -4.92 0.45 -0.63
CA LEU A 122 -3.57 0.99 -0.60
C LEU A 122 -3.18 1.54 0.78
N ALA A 123 -4.12 2.24 1.43
CA ALA A 123 -3.90 2.76 2.78
C ALA A 123 -3.63 1.65 3.80
N VAL A 124 -4.44 0.59 3.82
CA VAL A 124 -4.27 -0.51 4.78
C VAL A 124 -3.01 -1.32 4.50
N VAL A 125 -2.70 -1.62 3.24
CA VAL A 125 -1.49 -2.35 2.87
C VAL A 125 -0.23 -1.56 3.23
N ARG A 126 -0.24 -0.24 3.03
CA ARG A 126 0.83 0.65 3.51
C ARG A 126 0.99 0.58 5.02
N TYR A 127 -0.10 0.64 5.78
CA TYR A 127 -0.06 0.52 7.24
C TYR A 127 0.53 -0.83 7.69
N GLU A 128 0.10 -1.93 7.08
CA GLU A 128 0.60 -3.27 7.35
C GLU A 128 2.12 -3.36 7.09
N TRP A 129 2.59 -2.76 5.99
CA TRP A 129 4.02 -2.66 5.68
C TRP A 129 4.81 -1.83 6.68
N GLU A 130 4.49 -0.53 6.79
CA GLU A 130 5.30 0.41 7.55
C GLU A 130 5.20 0.16 9.05
N THR A 131 3.99 -0.05 9.54
CA THR A 131 3.71 -0.04 10.99
C THR A 131 3.86 -1.42 11.61
N LEU A 132 3.38 -2.46 10.93
CA LEU A 132 3.39 -3.83 11.49
C LEU A 132 4.67 -4.57 11.12
N SER A 133 5.07 -4.50 9.84
CA SER A 133 6.18 -5.32 9.33
C SER A 133 7.53 -4.61 9.26
N GLY A 134 7.58 -3.29 9.42
CA GLY A 134 8.82 -2.49 9.36
C GLY A 134 9.35 -2.23 7.95
N GLY A 135 8.50 -2.38 6.92
CA GLY A 135 8.79 -1.96 5.55
C GLY A 135 8.93 -0.43 5.45
N LYS A 136 9.57 0.04 4.38
CA LYS A 136 9.70 1.48 4.11
C LYS A 136 9.09 1.79 2.76
N THR A 137 8.28 2.83 2.68
CA THR A 137 7.73 3.28 1.39
C THR A 137 8.17 4.70 1.09
N THR A 138 8.14 5.05 -0.19
CA THR A 138 8.27 6.43 -0.65
C THR A 138 6.93 7.14 -0.53
N VAL A 139 6.95 8.42 -0.17
CA VAL A 139 5.75 9.25 -0.06
C VAL A 139 5.97 10.60 -0.72
N ASP A 140 4.88 11.20 -1.22
CA ASP A 140 4.89 12.57 -1.73
C ASP A 140 4.89 13.61 -0.59
N ALA A 141 4.90 14.89 -0.95
CA ALA A 141 4.88 16.01 0.00
C ALA A 141 3.61 16.06 0.87
N THR A 142 2.53 15.39 0.46
CA THR A 142 1.27 15.29 1.19
C THR A 142 1.18 14.02 2.04
N GLY A 143 2.20 13.16 1.98
CA GLY A 143 2.29 11.92 2.73
C GLY A 143 1.52 10.76 2.10
N ASN A 144 1.16 10.82 0.82
CA ASN A 144 0.61 9.67 0.09
C ASN A 144 1.74 8.80 -0.47
N ILE A 145 1.56 7.48 -0.43
CA ILE A 145 2.53 6.55 -0.99
C ILE A 145 2.69 6.73 -2.50
N THR A 146 3.94 6.66 -2.93
CA THR A 146 4.38 6.74 -4.32
C THR A 146 5.17 5.50 -4.70
N TYR A 147 5.33 5.28 -6.00
CA TYR A 147 6.38 4.43 -6.55
C TYR A 147 7.76 4.98 -6.21
N ALA A 148 8.79 4.14 -6.35
CA ALA A 148 10.17 4.51 -6.07
C ALA A 148 10.68 5.70 -6.93
N ASP A 149 10.11 5.88 -8.12
CA ASP A 149 10.38 7.02 -9.01
C ASP A 149 9.60 8.29 -8.64
N GLY A 150 8.84 8.26 -7.53
CA GLY A 150 8.05 9.37 -7.02
C GLY A 150 6.66 9.51 -7.65
N LYS A 151 6.29 8.66 -8.61
CA LYS A 151 4.97 8.73 -9.25
C LYS A 151 3.86 8.24 -8.31
N PRO A 152 2.64 8.81 -8.41
CA PRO A 152 1.53 8.39 -7.58
C PRO A 152 1.08 6.97 -7.92
N MET A 153 0.62 6.24 -6.91
CA MET A 153 -0.01 4.92 -7.10
C MET A 153 -1.53 5.02 -7.33
N LEU A 154 -2.13 6.20 -7.13
CA LEU A 154 -3.56 6.44 -7.34
C LEU A 154 -3.77 7.54 -8.38
N ASN A 155 -4.79 7.38 -9.21
CA ASN A 155 -5.30 8.48 -10.04
C ASN A 155 -6.19 9.43 -9.21
N ALA A 156 -6.69 10.49 -9.87
CA ALA A 156 -7.58 11.46 -9.23
C ALA A 156 -8.92 10.88 -8.73
N ALA A 157 -9.35 9.73 -9.26
CA ALA A 157 -10.55 9.01 -8.82
C ALA A 157 -10.29 8.05 -7.64
N GLY A 158 -9.03 7.89 -7.21
CA GLY A 158 -8.65 6.95 -6.16
C GLY A 158 -8.51 5.51 -6.63
N GLU A 159 -8.32 5.30 -7.93
CA GLU A 159 -8.05 3.99 -8.53
C GLU A 159 -6.54 3.77 -8.66
N LEU A 160 -6.09 2.53 -8.43
CA LEU A 160 -4.70 2.13 -8.54
C LEU A 160 -4.24 2.19 -9.99
N ILE A 161 -3.08 2.82 -10.19
CA ILE A 161 -2.44 2.98 -11.49
C ILE A 161 -1.00 2.52 -11.43
N THR A 162 -0.46 2.03 -12.54
CA THR A 162 0.96 1.70 -12.72
C THR A 162 1.81 2.99 -12.77
N PRO A 163 3.16 2.88 -12.75
CA PRO A 163 4.04 4.03 -12.97
C PRO A 163 3.87 4.70 -14.34
N GLU A 164 3.20 4.04 -15.29
CA GLU A 164 2.85 4.58 -16.61
C GLU A 164 1.47 5.28 -16.62
N GLY A 165 0.74 5.23 -15.49
CA GLY A 165 -0.57 5.84 -15.34
C GLY A 165 -1.73 5.01 -15.90
N THR A 166 -1.50 3.75 -16.26
CA THR A 166 -2.56 2.82 -16.68
C THR A 166 -3.15 2.09 -15.47
N PRO A 167 -4.37 1.52 -15.55
CA PRO A 167 -4.95 0.79 -14.41
C PRO A 167 -4.05 -0.36 -13.94
N LEU A 168 -3.81 -0.43 -12.63
CA LEU A 168 -3.02 -1.51 -12.02
C LEU A 168 -3.79 -2.83 -11.97
N LEU A 169 -5.12 -2.76 -11.86
CA LEU A 169 -6.01 -3.91 -11.81
C LEU A 169 -6.86 -3.95 -13.09
N ASP A 170 -6.96 -5.13 -13.70
CA ASP A 170 -7.84 -5.38 -14.84
C ASP A 170 -9.32 -5.48 -14.41
N ALA A 171 -10.21 -5.70 -15.38
CA ALA A 171 -11.65 -5.82 -15.11
C ALA A 171 -12.02 -7.02 -14.20
N ASN A 172 -11.13 -7.99 -14.03
CA ASN A 172 -11.29 -9.14 -13.14
C ASN A 172 -10.61 -8.90 -11.77
N GLY A 173 -10.00 -7.73 -11.57
CA GLY A 173 -9.27 -7.38 -10.36
C GLY A 173 -7.88 -8.01 -10.26
N LYS A 174 -7.31 -8.49 -11.38
CA LYS A 174 -5.96 -9.05 -11.44
C LYS A 174 -4.95 -7.97 -11.81
N LEU A 175 -3.73 -8.08 -11.29
CA LEU A 175 -2.63 -7.19 -11.68
C LEU A 175 -2.36 -7.17 -13.20
N THR A 176 -2.14 -5.97 -13.72
CA THR A 176 -1.71 -5.72 -15.10
C THR A 176 -0.19 -5.74 -15.27
N ILE A 177 0.55 -5.61 -14.17
CA ILE A 177 2.01 -5.70 -14.11
C ILE A 177 2.44 -6.73 -13.06
N GLN A 178 3.60 -7.36 -13.27
CA GLN A 178 4.15 -8.28 -12.27
C GLN A 178 4.75 -7.50 -11.10
N PRO A 179 4.56 -7.95 -9.84
CA PRO A 179 5.29 -7.39 -8.72
C PRO A 179 6.80 -7.58 -8.91
N ASN A 180 7.56 -6.59 -8.50
CA ASN A 180 9.01 -6.61 -8.55
C ASN A 180 9.58 -7.31 -7.29
N TRP A 181 9.62 -8.64 -7.33
CA TRP A 181 10.10 -9.46 -6.21
C TRP A 181 11.57 -9.22 -5.82
N THR A 182 12.38 -8.62 -6.71
CA THR A 182 13.82 -8.43 -6.51
C THR A 182 14.19 -7.04 -5.99
N THR A 183 13.24 -6.10 -5.94
CA THR A 183 13.50 -4.74 -5.45
C THR A 183 12.58 -4.47 -4.27
N PRO A 184 13.07 -4.62 -3.03
CA PRO A 184 12.39 -4.02 -1.89
C PRO A 184 12.28 -2.53 -2.18
N VAL A 185 11.06 -2.01 -2.34
CA VAL A 185 10.86 -0.57 -2.20
C VAL A 185 11.33 -0.26 -0.78
N GLY A 186 12.50 0.37 -0.66
CA GLY A 186 13.15 0.65 0.63
C GLY A 186 14.52 0.01 0.90
N SER A 187 15.10 -0.83 0.02
CA SER A 187 16.53 -1.17 0.14
C SER A 187 17.39 -0.06 -0.49
N LYS A 188 18.05 0.73 0.36
CA LYS A 188 19.08 1.68 -0.10
C LYS A 188 20.27 0.91 -0.69
N SER A 189 20.86 1.55 -1.71
CA SER A 189 22.28 1.49 -2.11
C SER A 189 23.24 1.11 -1.00
#